data_AF-A0A918TQ17-F1
#
_entry.id   AF-A0A918TQ17-F1
#
_cell.length_a   1.000
_cell.length_b   1.000
_cell.length_c   1.000
_cell.angle_alpha   90.00
_cell.angle_beta   90.00
_cell.angle_gamma   90.00
#
_symmetry.space_group_name_H-M   'P 1'
#
loop_
_entity.id
_entity.type
_entity.pdbx_description
1 polymer ?
#
loop_
_entity_poly.entity_id
_entity_poly.type
_entity_poly.pdbx_seq_one_letter_code
_entity_poly.pdbx_strand_id
1 'polypeptide(L)'
;MDIPYTVTARKDTGLYNAKVGIWLFLASEVMLFGGLFSGYVFLRVYADFPWPERALPVVPGLINTFILIGSSVTIVFAWAALKMRKWRQFQVFMIITLLCAGLFMVLKGIEYKAKWSHQAVRMKDFVVIEGHTHKATIDNTGHIHHYHPEGEHGEKGHAAIGDEANGMILVAAEGDSHGEEGHHSDEGLTQSEPFEFNRVVFKADSVTVDLEKFYDPVIRDLMKQAQDQGKSIVLTGDLYGRSTHEVDEKLLASKGDLLSLGMLKKLRAVHLDAKAHNAAIKTKQNRKAWAQLRGSLPKDQKGAPSYKIKGDLVLDEEFNKFLVSAPSSVRFEIMDAAEEGTEKTAASATFVLKPREVREGAESSSLRDGTLLEGELDAKHSQIEMAADAIDFRFVAQRAVEKGIDPEVAIQNTWLIKNNPEVKELWAEHKSHIDKLAKELEKHGFDKNGKPKQFPTDTERYRMGWQELVNMGEGKEVMGVFSGFAGPNHKKDYAKHFPEIVVPREETNLESKFTPRWNNYYAIYFLITGLHGLHVIGGALVLGHFLFCGKKMYLNNPERLANRVEVGGLFWHFVDLVWIFLFPILYLM
;
A
#
# COMPACT_ATOMS: atom_id res chain seq x y z
N MET A 1 -41.62 -6.89 28.18
CA MET A 1 -41.87 -8.06 27.31
C MET A 1 -40.90 -9.15 27.69
N ASP A 2 -41.38 -10.25 28.25
CA ASP A 2 -40.57 -11.48 28.32
C ASP A 2 -40.49 -12.06 26.91
N ILE A 3 -39.32 -11.98 26.28
CA ILE A 3 -39.09 -12.64 24.99
C ILE A 3 -39.15 -14.16 25.27
N PRO A 4 -40.10 -14.90 24.67
CA PRO A 4 -40.23 -16.33 24.91
C PRO A 4 -38.94 -17.04 24.49
N TYR A 5 -38.34 -17.81 25.41
CA TYR A 5 -37.14 -18.58 25.17
C TYR A 5 -37.47 -20.08 25.31
N THR A 6 -37.26 -20.84 24.23
CA THR A 6 -37.48 -22.29 24.25
C THR A 6 -36.22 -22.99 24.72
N VAL A 7 -36.30 -23.70 25.85
CA VAL A 7 -35.25 -24.63 26.32
C VAL A 7 -35.51 -26.06 25.84
N THR A 8 -36.74 -26.35 25.42
CA THR A 8 -37.16 -27.65 24.92
C THR A 8 -36.82 -27.80 23.44
N ALA A 9 -36.37 -29.00 23.07
CA ALA A 9 -36.17 -29.39 21.69
C ALA A 9 -37.50 -29.40 20.93
N ARG A 10 -37.50 -28.94 19.67
CA ARG A 10 -38.64 -29.13 18.77
C ARG A 10 -38.82 -30.62 18.47
N LYS A 11 -40.07 -31.06 18.34
CA LYS A 11 -40.39 -32.47 18.02
C LYS A 11 -39.87 -32.87 16.63
N ASP A 12 -39.87 -31.90 15.72
CA ASP A 12 -39.55 -32.00 14.30
C ASP A 12 -38.04 -32.06 14.02
N THR A 13 -37.22 -31.30 14.76
CA THR A 13 -35.75 -31.24 14.52
C THR A 13 -34.91 -31.83 15.65
N GLY A 14 -35.49 -32.10 16.83
CA GLY A 14 -34.73 -32.50 18.02
C GLY A 14 -33.80 -31.42 18.58
N LEU A 15 -33.83 -30.20 18.02
CA LEU A 15 -32.99 -29.07 18.42
C LEU A 15 -33.86 -27.91 18.93
N TYR A 16 -33.29 -27.06 19.79
CA TYR A 16 -33.93 -25.81 20.22
C TYR A 16 -33.64 -24.67 19.24
N ASN A 17 -34.48 -23.64 19.24
CA ASN A 17 -34.47 -22.56 18.23
C ASN A 17 -33.11 -21.89 18.06
N ALA A 18 -32.43 -21.57 19.17
CA ALA A 18 -31.13 -20.91 19.12
C ALA A 18 -30.04 -21.81 18.50
N LYS A 19 -30.13 -23.13 18.67
CA LYS A 19 -29.19 -24.08 18.06
C LYS A 19 -29.39 -24.17 16.54
N VAL A 20 -30.63 -24.15 16.06
CA VAL A 20 -30.91 -24.06 14.62
C VAL A 20 -30.43 -22.73 14.06
N GLY A 21 -30.73 -21.62 14.76
CA GLY A 21 -30.30 -20.29 14.35
C GLY A 21 -28.79 -20.14 14.22
N ILE A 22 -28.02 -20.67 15.18
CA ILE A 22 -26.56 -20.60 15.08
C ILE A 22 -26.02 -21.47 13.94
N TRP A 23 -26.57 -22.66 13.69
CA TRP A 23 -26.13 -23.48 12.55
C TRP A 23 -26.37 -22.78 11.20
N LEU A 24 -27.51 -22.09 11.03
CA LEU A 24 -27.78 -21.30 9.83
C LEU A 24 -26.81 -20.13 9.68
N PHE A 25 -26.54 -19.42 10.78
CA PHE A 25 -25.55 -18.34 10.80
C PHE A 25 -24.13 -18.86 10.47
N LEU A 26 -23.71 -19.98 11.06
CA LEU A 26 -22.42 -20.62 10.76
C LEU A 26 -22.33 -21.02 9.29
N ALA A 27 -23.40 -21.54 8.70
CA ALA A 27 -23.42 -21.87 7.28
C ALA A 27 -23.21 -20.63 6.39
N SER A 28 -23.80 -19.47 6.72
CA SER A 28 -23.54 -18.23 5.98
C SER A 28 -22.10 -17.74 6.14
N GLU A 29 -21.50 -17.88 7.32
CA GLU A 29 -20.10 -17.50 7.54
C GLU A 29 -19.12 -18.41 6.78
N VAL A 30 -19.40 -19.71 6.71
CA VAL A 30 -18.64 -20.65 5.85
C VAL A 30 -18.65 -20.19 4.40
N MET A 31 -19.81 -19.76 3.88
CA MET A 31 -19.91 -19.23 2.51
C MET A 31 -19.11 -17.93 2.33
N LEU A 32 -19.17 -17.02 3.31
CA LEU A 32 -18.45 -15.76 3.27
C LEU A 32 -16.92 -15.97 3.26
N PHE A 33 -16.39 -16.77 4.20
CA PHE A 33 -14.96 -17.08 4.25
C PHE A 33 -14.54 -17.95 3.07
N GLY A 34 -15.40 -18.87 2.62
CA GLY A 34 -15.17 -19.68 1.42
C GLY A 34 -14.94 -18.81 0.18
N GLY A 35 -15.77 -17.80 -0.05
CA GLY A 35 -15.59 -16.84 -1.15
C GLY A 35 -14.27 -16.06 -1.04
N LEU A 36 -13.91 -15.60 0.15
CA LEU A 36 -12.65 -14.90 0.39
C LEU A 36 -11.42 -15.80 0.18
N PHE A 37 -11.47 -17.04 0.66
CA PHE A 37 -10.40 -18.03 0.45
C PHE A 37 -10.24 -18.38 -1.02
N SER A 38 -11.34 -18.60 -1.75
CA SER A 38 -11.30 -18.79 -3.20
C SER A 38 -10.71 -17.58 -3.92
N GLY A 39 -11.06 -16.36 -3.51
CA GLY A 39 -10.47 -15.13 -4.04
C GLY A 39 -8.96 -15.07 -3.83
N TYR A 40 -8.46 -15.46 -2.64
CA TYR A 40 -7.03 -15.53 -2.36
C TYR A 40 -6.33 -16.56 -3.24
N VAL A 41 -6.86 -17.77 -3.36
CA VAL A 41 -6.28 -18.82 -4.20
C VAL A 41 -6.25 -18.38 -5.66
N PHE A 42 -7.30 -17.73 -6.16
CA PHE A 42 -7.33 -17.19 -7.51
C PHE A 42 -6.24 -16.13 -7.73
N LEU A 43 -6.14 -15.13 -6.84
CA LEU A 43 -5.10 -14.10 -6.94
C LEU A 43 -3.69 -14.70 -6.90
N ARG A 44 -3.49 -15.76 -6.11
CA ARG A 44 -2.22 -16.46 -6.01
C ARG A 44 -1.85 -17.24 -7.27
N VAL A 45 -2.78 -18.04 -7.79
CA VAL A 45 -2.51 -18.92 -8.95
C VAL A 45 -2.21 -18.11 -10.22
N TYR A 46 -2.84 -16.95 -10.35
CA TYR A 46 -2.64 -16.04 -11.48
C TYR A 46 -1.68 -14.87 -11.17
N ALA A 47 -0.93 -14.94 -10.06
CA ALA A 47 0.08 -13.94 -9.79
C ALA A 47 1.25 -14.12 -10.76
N ASP A 48 1.53 -13.09 -11.56
CA ASP A 48 2.66 -13.07 -12.49
C ASP A 48 4.03 -12.98 -11.80
N PHE A 49 4.08 -13.05 -10.48
CA PHE A 49 5.29 -12.91 -9.64
C PHE A 49 5.23 -13.90 -8.48
N PRO A 50 6.37 -14.21 -7.82
CA PRO A 50 6.39 -15.10 -6.66
C PRO A 50 5.42 -14.62 -5.58
N TRP A 51 4.33 -15.38 -5.39
CA TRP A 51 3.28 -15.08 -4.43
C TRP A 51 3.34 -16.02 -3.22
N PRO A 52 3.21 -15.51 -1.99
CA PRO A 52 3.17 -14.08 -1.65
C PRO A 52 4.51 -13.42 -1.95
N GLU A 53 4.50 -12.11 -2.24
CA GLU A 53 5.74 -11.33 -2.35
C GLU A 53 6.65 -11.57 -1.14
N ARG A 54 6.08 -11.97 0.01
CA ARG A 54 6.78 -12.12 1.30
C ARG A 54 6.23 -13.28 2.13
N ALA A 55 7.12 -13.99 2.82
CA ALA A 55 6.73 -15.03 3.78
C ALA A 55 6.24 -14.41 5.10
N LEU A 56 5.12 -14.89 5.63
CA LEU A 56 4.60 -14.51 6.95
C LEU A 56 5.33 -15.25 8.09
N PRO A 57 5.31 -14.73 9.34
CA PRO A 57 5.93 -15.37 10.49
C PRO A 57 5.24 -16.70 10.80
N VAL A 58 5.80 -17.82 10.36
CA VAL A 58 5.17 -19.13 10.59
C VAL A 58 5.08 -19.43 12.09
N VAL A 59 6.14 -19.16 12.86
CA VAL A 59 6.20 -19.51 14.30
C VAL A 59 5.18 -18.71 15.13
N PRO A 60 5.14 -17.37 15.12
CA PRO A 60 4.06 -16.61 15.75
C PRO A 60 2.66 -16.99 15.28
N GLY A 61 2.48 -17.30 13.98
CA GLY A 61 1.23 -17.82 13.45
C GLY A 61 0.84 -19.16 14.07
N LEU A 62 1.81 -20.08 14.18
CA LEU A 62 1.64 -21.41 14.75
C LEU A 62 1.32 -21.36 16.25
N ILE A 63 2.01 -20.51 17.00
CA ILE A 63 1.73 -20.28 18.43
C ILE A 63 0.28 -19.79 18.60
N ASN A 64 -0.15 -18.84 17.77
CA ASN A 64 -1.54 -18.37 17.75
C ASN A 64 -2.54 -19.50 17.43
N THR A 65 -2.20 -20.39 16.50
CA THR A 65 -3.02 -21.56 16.18
C THR A 65 -3.20 -22.47 17.41
N PHE A 66 -2.12 -22.76 18.15
CA PHE A 66 -2.22 -23.56 19.37
C PHE A 66 -3.00 -22.85 20.49
N ILE A 67 -2.85 -21.53 20.63
CA ILE A 67 -3.62 -20.74 21.59
C ILE A 67 -5.12 -20.84 21.31
N LEU A 68 -5.54 -20.67 20.05
CA LEU A 68 -6.95 -20.75 19.67
C LEU A 68 -7.52 -22.16 19.85
N ILE A 69 -6.83 -23.19 19.34
CA ILE A 69 -7.25 -24.59 19.53
C ILE A 69 -7.35 -24.94 21.02
N GLY A 70 -6.40 -24.50 21.84
CA GLY A 70 -6.45 -24.66 23.30
C GLY A 70 -7.66 -23.98 23.92
N SER A 71 -8.00 -22.77 23.46
CA SER A 71 -9.18 -22.02 23.93
C SER A 71 -10.52 -22.69 23.60
N SER A 72 -10.56 -23.43 22.49
CA SER A 72 -11.68 -24.29 22.11
C SER A 72 -11.92 -25.41 23.13
N VAL A 73 -10.85 -26.05 23.61
CA VAL A 73 -10.98 -27.12 24.60
C VAL A 73 -11.51 -26.55 25.93
N THR A 74 -11.07 -25.35 26.32
CA THR A 74 -11.52 -24.74 27.58
C THR A 74 -13.00 -24.33 27.55
N ILE A 75 -13.56 -23.91 26.40
CA ILE A 75 -15.00 -23.61 26.32
C ILE A 75 -15.87 -24.86 26.48
N VAL A 76 -15.41 -26.02 25.98
CA VAL A 76 -16.09 -27.32 26.21
C VAL A 76 -16.10 -27.68 27.70
N PHE A 77 -14.97 -27.49 28.38
CA PHE A 77 -14.90 -27.72 29.83
C PHE A 77 -15.74 -26.73 30.63
N ALA A 78 -15.83 -25.47 30.19
CA ALA A 78 -16.73 -24.48 30.80
C ALA A 78 -18.21 -24.94 30.69
N TRP A 79 -18.62 -25.41 29.52
CA TRP A 79 -19.96 -25.97 29.32
C TRP A 79 -20.20 -27.23 30.17
N ALA A 80 -19.24 -28.16 30.21
CA ALA A 80 -19.34 -29.38 31.01
C ALA A 80 -19.46 -29.05 32.51
N ALA A 81 -18.70 -28.07 32.99
CA ALA A 81 -18.80 -27.57 34.37
C ALA A 81 -20.19 -27.02 34.70
N LEU A 82 -20.84 -26.32 33.77
CA LEU A 82 -22.24 -25.87 33.95
C LEU A 82 -23.22 -27.03 34.03
N LYS A 83 -23.04 -28.07 33.21
CA LYS A 83 -23.86 -29.31 33.29
C LYS A 83 -23.64 -30.06 34.60
N MET A 84 -22.42 -30.06 35.13
CA MET A 84 -22.08 -30.60 36.46
C MET A 84 -22.44 -29.67 37.64
N ARG A 85 -23.09 -28.53 37.40
CA ARG A 85 -23.43 -27.52 38.43
C ARG A 85 -22.22 -26.96 39.21
N LYS A 86 -21.05 -26.92 38.58
CA LYS A 86 -19.80 -26.39 39.14
C LYS A 86 -19.52 -24.98 38.64
N TRP A 87 -20.16 -23.99 39.25
CA TRP A 87 -20.04 -22.57 38.86
C TRP A 87 -18.60 -22.04 38.84
N ARG A 88 -17.80 -22.34 39.88
CA ARG A 88 -16.41 -21.86 39.96
C ARG A 88 -15.55 -22.40 38.81
N GLN A 89 -15.73 -23.67 38.44
CA GLN A 89 -14.99 -24.27 37.34
C GLN A 89 -15.40 -23.65 36.00
N PHE A 90 -16.69 -23.40 35.79
CA PHE A 90 -17.16 -22.62 34.63
C PHE A 90 -16.45 -21.27 34.53
N GLN A 91 -16.36 -20.51 35.63
CA GLN A 91 -15.71 -19.20 35.62
C GLN A 91 -14.23 -19.29 35.25
N VAL A 92 -13.50 -20.25 35.83
CA VAL A 92 -12.07 -20.44 35.54
C VAL A 92 -11.85 -20.74 34.06
N PHE A 93 -12.57 -21.72 33.51
CA PHE A 93 -12.41 -22.09 32.11
C PHE A 93 -12.81 -20.97 31.14
N MET A 94 -13.88 -20.22 31.45
CA MET A 94 -14.29 -19.04 30.67
C MET A 94 -13.23 -17.93 30.69
N ILE A 95 -12.63 -17.65 31.86
CA ILE A 95 -11.56 -16.66 31.99
C ILE A 95 -10.37 -17.08 31.14
N ILE A 96 -9.97 -18.36 31.18
CA ILE A 96 -8.88 -18.87 30.35
C ILE A 96 -9.19 -18.66 28.87
N THR A 97 -10.40 -18.99 28.39
CA THR A 97 -10.80 -18.74 27.00
C THR A 97 -10.67 -17.27 26.61
N LEU A 98 -11.13 -16.35 27.47
CA LEU A 98 -11.03 -14.91 27.20
C LEU A 98 -9.59 -14.39 27.22
N LEU A 99 -8.73 -14.92 28.09
CA LEU A 99 -7.30 -14.59 28.12
C LEU A 99 -6.59 -15.08 26.86
N CYS A 100 -6.90 -16.29 26.39
CA CYS A 100 -6.39 -16.81 25.11
C CYS A 100 -6.80 -15.91 23.94
N ALA A 101 -8.06 -15.46 23.91
CA ALA A 101 -8.54 -14.52 22.90
C ALA A 101 -7.78 -13.19 22.93
N GLY A 102 -7.57 -12.63 24.13
CA GLY A 102 -6.79 -11.40 24.32
C GLY A 102 -5.34 -11.56 23.86
N LEU A 103 -4.70 -12.67 24.22
CA LEU A 103 -3.33 -12.98 23.81
C LEU A 103 -3.21 -13.09 22.28
N PHE A 104 -4.14 -13.79 21.63
CA PHE A 104 -4.21 -13.89 20.18
C PHE A 104 -4.32 -12.50 19.53
N MET A 105 -5.22 -11.65 20.03
CA MET A 105 -5.41 -10.30 19.50
C MET A 105 -4.18 -9.40 19.70
N VAL A 106 -3.47 -9.52 20.83
CA VAL A 106 -2.23 -8.77 21.09
C VAL A 106 -1.13 -9.21 20.12
N LEU A 107 -0.91 -10.51 19.97
CA LEU A 107 0.10 -11.04 19.05
C LEU A 107 -0.17 -10.61 17.60
N LYS A 108 -1.44 -10.63 17.17
CA LYS A 108 -1.84 -10.13 15.85
C LYS A 108 -1.71 -8.62 15.71
N GLY A 109 -2.05 -7.86 16.74
CA GLY A 109 -1.89 -6.41 16.77
C GLY A 109 -0.42 -5.99 16.61
N ILE A 110 0.50 -6.70 17.29
CA ILE A 110 1.94 -6.49 17.14
C ILE A 110 2.37 -6.81 15.70
N GLU A 111 1.95 -7.96 15.15
CA GLU A 111 2.25 -8.35 13.76
C GLU A 111 1.76 -7.32 12.72
N TYR A 112 0.58 -6.74 12.93
CA TYR A 112 -0.01 -5.73 12.05
C TYR A 112 0.75 -4.39 12.13
N LYS A 113 0.98 -3.90 13.35
CA LYS A 113 1.70 -2.64 13.56
C LYS A 113 3.08 -2.70 12.93
N ALA A 114 3.73 -3.84 13.07
CA ALA A 114 5.02 -4.11 12.46
C ALA A 114 4.99 -3.78 10.95
N LYS A 115 4.08 -4.40 10.21
CA LYS A 115 4.00 -4.28 8.75
C LYS A 115 3.84 -2.84 8.26
N TRP A 116 3.19 -1.95 9.00
CA TRP A 116 2.91 -0.59 8.50
C TRP A 116 4.15 0.27 8.23
N SER A 117 5.29 -0.06 8.85
CA SER A 117 6.56 0.66 8.69
C SER A 117 7.47 0.10 7.61
N HIS A 118 7.05 -0.95 6.90
CA HIS A 118 7.85 -1.62 5.87
C HIS A 118 7.47 -1.19 4.47
N GLN A 119 8.49 -1.13 3.62
CA GLN A 119 8.39 -0.82 2.21
C GLN A 119 9.13 -1.85 1.36
N ALA A 120 8.70 -1.99 0.12
CA ALA A 120 9.43 -2.70 -0.89
C ALA A 120 9.47 -1.90 -2.20
N VAL A 121 10.57 -2.09 -2.91
CA VAL A 121 10.83 -1.54 -4.23
C VAL A 121 11.09 -2.69 -5.18
N ARG A 122 10.33 -2.73 -6.27
CA ARG A 122 10.59 -3.62 -7.40
C ARG A 122 11.27 -2.81 -8.49
N MET A 123 12.44 -3.27 -8.90
CA MET A 123 13.26 -2.67 -9.93
C MET A 123 12.79 -3.07 -11.34
N LYS A 124 13.26 -2.37 -12.37
CA LYS A 124 12.95 -2.65 -13.79
C LYS A 124 13.45 -4.02 -14.25
N ASP A 125 14.55 -4.49 -13.69
CA ASP A 125 15.12 -5.81 -13.92
C ASP A 125 14.48 -6.92 -13.07
N PHE A 126 13.41 -6.59 -12.33
CA PHE A 126 12.60 -7.47 -11.47
C PHE A 126 13.22 -7.85 -10.12
N VAL A 127 14.35 -7.26 -9.72
CA VAL A 127 14.83 -7.39 -8.34
C VAL A 127 13.85 -6.75 -7.37
N VAL A 128 13.60 -7.38 -6.23
CA VAL A 128 12.78 -6.81 -5.15
C VAL A 128 13.65 -6.56 -3.93
N ILE A 129 13.65 -5.32 -3.46
CA ILE A 129 14.34 -4.89 -2.24
C ILE A 129 13.27 -4.56 -1.19
N GLU A 130 13.45 -5.06 0.02
CA GLU A 130 12.55 -4.85 1.15
C GLU A 130 13.30 -4.18 2.29
N GLY A 131 12.61 -3.33 3.04
CA GLY A 131 13.22 -2.69 4.20
C GLY A 131 12.50 -1.45 4.68
N HIS A 132 13.27 -0.56 5.28
CA HIS A 132 12.81 0.69 5.87
C HIS A 132 13.38 1.89 5.10
N THR A 133 12.55 2.89 4.85
CA THR A 133 12.98 4.16 4.26
C THR A 133 13.34 5.17 5.33
N HIS A 134 14.33 6.00 5.03
CA HIS A 134 14.70 7.14 5.86
C HIS A 134 13.65 8.27 5.73
N LYS A 135 13.73 9.26 6.62
CA LYS A 135 12.89 10.46 6.57
C LYS A 135 13.70 11.65 6.07
N ALA A 136 13.03 12.60 5.44
CA ALA A 136 13.60 13.86 5.01
C ALA A 136 12.63 15.02 5.29
N THR A 137 13.17 16.23 5.33
CA THR A 137 12.42 17.49 5.46
C THR A 137 12.81 18.42 4.32
N ILE A 138 11.89 19.29 3.89
CA ILE A 138 12.21 20.37 2.95
C ILE A 138 12.21 21.69 3.72
N ASP A 139 13.21 22.53 3.49
CA ASP A 139 13.24 23.87 4.07
C ASP A 139 12.46 24.89 3.21
N ASN A 140 12.35 26.10 3.72
CA ASN A 140 11.71 27.24 3.04
C ASN A 140 12.46 27.73 1.79
N THR A 141 13.65 27.20 1.50
CA THR A 141 14.38 27.47 0.25
C THR A 141 14.19 26.37 -0.80
N GLY A 142 13.49 25.29 -0.45
CA GLY A 142 13.25 24.15 -1.32
C GLY A 142 14.39 23.11 -1.30
N HIS A 143 15.35 23.25 -0.38
CA HIS A 143 16.43 22.29 -0.18
C HIS A 143 15.98 21.17 0.76
N ILE A 144 16.42 19.94 0.44
CA ILE A 144 16.01 18.73 1.16
C ILE A 144 17.11 18.33 2.14
N HIS A 145 16.72 18.21 3.41
CA HIS A 145 17.58 17.79 4.51
C HIS A 145 17.25 16.35 4.89
N HIS A 146 18.29 15.51 4.95
CA HIS A 146 18.17 14.11 5.33
C HIS A 146 18.08 14.00 6.86
N TYR A 147 17.16 13.19 7.35
CA TYR A 147 17.05 12.87 8.77
C TYR A 147 17.44 11.41 8.98
N HIS A 148 18.65 11.19 9.47
CA HIS A 148 18.94 9.98 10.23
C HIS A 148 18.39 10.19 11.64
N PRO A 149 17.44 9.39 12.13
CA PRO A 149 17.05 9.47 13.52
C PRO A 149 18.30 9.23 14.37
N GLU A 150 18.75 10.24 15.11
CA GLU A 150 19.79 10.07 16.11
C GLU A 150 19.39 8.90 17.01
N GLY A 151 20.18 7.82 16.93
CA GLY A 151 19.94 6.57 17.65
C GLY A 151 19.43 5.37 16.83
N GLU A 152 19.27 5.45 15.51
CA GLU A 152 18.84 4.28 14.68
C GLU A 152 19.92 3.65 13.79
N HIS A 153 20.98 4.35 13.42
CA HIS A 153 22.17 3.74 12.82
C HIS A 153 23.41 4.33 13.48
N GLY A 154 24.27 3.47 14.04
CA GLY A 154 25.52 3.90 14.65
C GLY A 154 26.45 4.49 13.60
N GLU A 155 27.31 5.40 14.05
CA GLU A 155 28.40 6.03 13.29
C GLU A 155 29.12 5.03 12.35
N LYS A 156 28.62 4.91 11.12
CA LYS A 156 29.42 4.57 9.96
C LYS A 156 29.25 5.75 9.03
N GLY A 157 30.10 6.75 9.23
CA GLY A 157 30.23 7.85 8.28
C GLY A 157 30.63 7.27 6.93
N HIS A 158 29.70 7.18 5.99
CA HIS A 158 29.98 6.89 4.59
C HIS A 158 29.33 7.96 3.71
N ALA A 159 30.21 8.56 2.90
CA ALA A 159 30.00 9.52 1.83
C ALA A 159 28.72 10.37 1.91
N ALA A 160 28.82 11.50 2.61
CA ALA A 160 28.24 12.71 2.05
C ALA A 160 28.69 12.80 0.59
N ILE A 161 27.70 13.00 -0.28
CA ILE A 161 27.85 13.10 -1.73
C ILE A 161 29.03 14.02 -2.04
N GLY A 162 30.05 13.50 -2.72
CA GLY A 162 31.19 14.27 -3.16
C GLY A 162 30.72 15.41 -4.06
N ASP A 163 30.87 16.64 -3.58
CA ASP A 163 30.91 17.84 -4.40
C ASP A 163 32.15 17.78 -5.28
N GLU A 164 31.99 17.32 -6.53
CA GLU A 164 32.93 17.70 -7.59
C GLU A 164 32.34 18.86 -8.39
N ALA A 165 32.42 20.06 -7.81
CA ALA A 165 32.65 21.30 -8.53
C ALA A 165 33.14 22.41 -7.57
N ASN A 166 34.47 22.47 -7.39
CA ASN A 166 35.24 23.61 -6.86
C ASN A 166 34.89 24.16 -5.46
N GLY A 167 35.49 23.53 -4.43
CA GLY A 167 36.32 24.18 -3.43
C GLY A 167 35.66 25.02 -2.32
N MET A 168 35.63 24.50 -1.10
CA MET A 168 36.31 25.12 0.06
C MET A 168 36.20 24.30 1.35
N ILE A 169 37.37 24.18 2.00
CA ILE A 169 37.67 24.08 3.44
C ILE A 169 37.15 22.86 4.23
N LEU A 170 38.07 21.90 4.37
CA LEU A 170 38.19 20.97 5.49
C LEU A 170 38.36 21.75 6.80
N VAL A 171 37.48 21.53 7.78
CA VAL A 171 37.85 21.66 9.20
C VAL A 171 37.81 20.26 9.80
N ALA A 172 39.00 19.71 10.03
CA ALA A 172 39.18 18.51 10.84
C ALA A 172 38.88 18.85 12.30
N ALA A 173 38.11 18.01 12.98
CA ALA A 173 38.08 17.96 14.43
C ALA A 173 38.39 16.53 14.86
N GLU A 174 39.63 16.31 15.28
CA GLU A 174 40.05 15.17 16.10
C GLU A 174 39.47 15.32 17.53
N GLY A 175 39.01 14.19 18.08
CA GLY A 175 38.99 13.83 19.51
C GLY A 175 38.38 14.80 20.52
N ASP A 176 37.29 14.39 21.17
CA ASP A 176 37.36 13.83 22.54
C ASP A 176 35.97 13.54 23.10
N SER A 177 35.91 12.48 23.91
CA SER A 177 34.81 12.16 24.80
C SER A 177 34.45 13.34 25.71
N HIS A 178 33.19 13.76 25.72
CA HIS A 178 32.34 14.02 26.89
C HIS A 178 31.02 14.63 26.42
N GLY A 179 29.92 14.21 27.03
CA GLY A 179 28.58 14.64 26.63
C GLY A 179 28.36 16.13 26.85
N GLU A 180 27.72 16.76 25.88
CA GLU A 180 26.90 17.96 26.04
C GLU A 180 25.92 18.03 24.85
N GLU A 181 24.64 18.23 25.16
CA GLU A 181 23.58 18.51 24.20
C GLU A 181 23.92 19.81 23.45
N GLY A 182 24.33 19.69 22.19
CA GLY A 182 24.67 20.82 21.33
C GLY A 182 23.73 20.90 20.13
N HIS A 183 22.63 21.65 20.27
CA HIS A 183 21.92 22.21 19.12
C HIS A 183 22.88 23.12 18.34
N HIS A 184 23.36 22.67 17.18
CA HIS A 184 23.86 23.58 16.16
C HIS A 184 22.66 24.14 15.39
N SER A 185 22.36 25.40 15.68
CA SER A 185 21.35 26.22 15.03
C SER A 185 21.84 26.67 13.65
N ASP A 186 21.28 26.10 12.59
CA ASP A 186 21.09 26.84 11.34
C ASP A 186 20.04 27.92 11.62
N GLU A 187 20.52 29.13 11.93
CA GLU A 187 19.69 30.28 12.26
C GLU A 187 18.83 30.69 11.05
N GLY A 188 17.53 30.35 11.08
CA GLY A 188 16.49 31.04 10.29
C GLY A 188 15.70 30.21 9.27
N LEU A 189 16.02 28.93 9.05
CA LEU A 189 15.29 28.07 8.09
C LEU A 189 14.16 27.30 8.80
N THR A 190 12.91 27.55 8.40
CA THR A 190 11.76 26.76 8.87
C THR A 190 11.64 25.47 8.05
N GLN A 191 11.68 24.31 8.71
CA GLN A 191 11.56 23.00 8.06
C GLN A 191 10.11 22.52 7.99
N SER A 192 9.75 21.86 6.89
CA SER A 192 8.46 21.19 6.72
C SER A 192 8.28 20.02 7.69
N GLU A 193 7.05 19.50 7.78
CA GLU A 193 6.85 18.19 8.41
C GLU A 193 7.71 17.10 7.71
N PRO A 194 8.33 16.17 8.47
CA PRO A 194 9.12 15.09 7.87
C PRO A 194 8.27 14.18 6.97
N PHE A 195 8.79 13.88 5.79
CA PHE A 195 8.23 12.91 4.86
C PHE A 195 9.16 11.70 4.70
N GLU A 196 8.60 10.57 4.30
CA GLU A 196 9.41 9.39 3.96
C GLU A 196 10.10 9.57 2.61
N PHE A 197 11.34 9.08 2.49
CA PHE A 197 12.19 9.18 1.30
C PHE A 197 11.78 8.20 0.18
N ASN A 198 10.50 8.21 -0.14
CA ASN A 198 9.85 7.57 -1.28
C ASN A 198 8.90 8.56 -1.95
N ARG A 199 9.43 9.76 -2.19
CA ARG A 199 8.70 10.86 -2.83
C ARG A 199 9.36 11.18 -4.16
N VAL A 200 8.54 11.70 -5.06
CA VAL A 200 8.99 12.27 -6.31
C VAL A 200 9.18 13.75 -6.08
N VAL A 201 10.41 14.21 -6.19
CA VAL A 201 10.78 15.61 -6.05
C VAL A 201 10.82 16.22 -7.45
N PHE A 202 9.97 17.20 -7.69
CA PHE A 202 9.85 17.85 -8.99
C PHE A 202 9.94 19.36 -8.81
N LYS A 203 10.94 19.98 -9.44
CA LYS A 203 11.13 21.42 -9.43
C LYS A 203 10.35 22.02 -10.58
N ALA A 204 9.24 22.67 -10.29
CA ALA A 204 8.36 23.22 -11.31
C ALA A 204 8.57 24.72 -11.49
N ASP A 205 8.51 25.18 -12.74
CA ASP A 205 8.46 26.59 -13.13
C ASP A 205 7.01 27.03 -13.38
N SER A 206 6.15 26.09 -13.80
CA SER A 206 4.75 26.38 -14.10
C SER A 206 3.82 25.22 -13.75
N VAL A 207 2.56 25.57 -13.50
CA VAL A 207 1.48 24.64 -13.14
C VAL A 207 0.31 24.87 -14.09
N THR A 208 -0.10 23.83 -14.81
CA THR A 208 -1.29 23.86 -15.67
C THR A 208 -2.40 23.01 -15.08
N VAL A 209 -3.54 23.60 -14.76
CA VAL A 209 -4.68 22.91 -14.12
C VAL A 209 -5.74 22.54 -15.15
N ASP A 210 -6.14 21.25 -15.20
CA ASP A 210 -7.26 20.76 -16.01
C ASP A 210 -8.60 21.10 -15.34
N LEU A 211 -9.39 21.97 -15.98
CA LEU A 211 -10.66 22.45 -15.42
C LEU A 211 -11.75 21.39 -15.37
N GLU A 212 -11.62 20.27 -16.08
CA GLU A 212 -12.60 19.18 -16.04
C GLU A 212 -12.43 18.26 -14.84
N LYS A 213 -11.18 18.06 -14.39
CA LYS A 213 -10.81 16.94 -13.51
C LYS A 213 -10.08 17.32 -12.23
N PHE A 214 -9.60 18.56 -12.08
CA PHE A 214 -8.78 18.94 -10.93
C PHE A 214 -9.43 18.56 -9.59
N TYR A 215 -8.58 18.28 -8.60
CA TYR A 215 -8.98 17.84 -7.27
C TYR A 215 -8.58 18.85 -6.19
N ASP A 216 -9.56 19.36 -5.44
CA ASP A 216 -9.35 20.43 -4.45
C ASP A 216 -8.16 20.19 -3.49
N PRO A 217 -7.98 19.01 -2.86
CA PRO A 217 -6.84 18.76 -1.98
C PRO A 217 -5.48 18.81 -2.67
N VAL A 218 -5.36 18.37 -3.93
CA VAL A 218 -4.09 18.40 -4.68
C VAL A 218 -3.68 19.85 -4.93
N ILE A 219 -4.61 20.67 -5.40
CA ILE A 219 -4.34 22.09 -5.61
C ILE A 219 -3.98 22.82 -4.31
N ARG A 220 -4.66 22.51 -3.20
CA ARG A 220 -4.30 23.07 -1.88
C ARG A 220 -2.90 22.68 -1.45
N ASP A 221 -2.51 21.43 -1.69
CA ASP A 221 -1.18 20.94 -1.33
C ASP A 221 -0.09 21.65 -2.13
N LEU A 222 -0.25 21.77 -3.45
CA LEU A 222 0.66 22.54 -4.31
C LEU A 222 0.77 24.00 -3.87
N MET A 223 -0.37 24.66 -3.61
CA MET A 223 -0.38 26.04 -3.12
C MET A 223 0.34 26.18 -1.79
N LYS A 224 0.13 25.23 -0.86
CA LYS A 224 0.79 25.23 0.45
C LYS A 224 2.30 25.04 0.30
N GLN A 225 2.75 24.04 -0.46
CA GLN A 225 4.18 23.78 -0.67
C GLN A 225 4.89 24.98 -1.32
N ALA A 226 4.26 25.64 -2.29
CA ALA A 226 4.80 26.85 -2.89
C ALA A 226 4.87 28.01 -1.87
N GLN A 227 3.83 28.21 -1.07
CA GLN A 227 3.79 29.25 -0.04
C GLN A 227 4.82 29.03 1.06
N ASP A 228 5.02 27.78 1.50
CA ASP A 228 6.02 27.39 2.51
C ASP A 228 7.46 27.70 2.01
N GLN A 229 7.66 27.77 0.69
CA GLN A 229 8.91 28.17 0.03
C GLN A 229 8.98 29.67 -0.33
N GLY A 230 8.04 30.48 0.18
CA GLY A 230 7.97 31.91 -0.14
C GLY A 230 7.65 32.19 -1.61
N LYS A 231 7.00 31.26 -2.32
CA LYS A 231 6.61 31.38 -3.74
C LYS A 231 5.12 31.64 -3.88
N SER A 232 4.74 32.21 -5.02
CA SER A 232 3.35 32.44 -5.43
C SER A 232 3.09 31.85 -6.81
N ILE A 233 1.93 31.23 -7.00
CA ILE A 233 1.51 30.67 -8.29
C ILE A 233 0.55 31.67 -8.93
N VAL A 234 0.93 32.27 -10.06
CA VAL A 234 0.21 33.39 -10.69
C VAL A 234 -0.26 33.09 -12.09
N LEU A 235 -1.36 33.72 -12.49
CA LEU A 235 -1.89 33.56 -13.84
C LEU A 235 -1.03 34.27 -14.89
N THR A 236 -0.70 33.56 -15.97
CA THR A 236 0.21 34.00 -17.04
C THR A 236 -0.40 35.02 -18.01
N GLY A 237 -1.73 35.00 -18.19
CA GLY A 237 -2.44 35.88 -19.10
C GLY A 237 -3.91 36.04 -18.75
N ASP A 238 -4.54 37.08 -19.29
CA ASP A 238 -5.96 37.32 -19.10
C ASP A 238 -6.79 36.17 -19.66
N LEU A 239 -7.74 35.68 -18.86
CA LEU A 239 -8.67 34.65 -19.26
C LEU A 239 -10.02 35.26 -19.59
N TYR A 240 -10.39 35.15 -20.85
CA TYR A 240 -11.72 35.50 -21.33
C TYR A 240 -12.54 34.22 -21.48
N GLY A 241 -13.84 34.34 -21.26
CA GLY A 241 -14.77 33.28 -21.63
C GLY A 241 -16.17 33.83 -21.80
N ARG A 242 -16.97 33.07 -22.54
CA ARG A 242 -18.37 33.37 -22.80
C ARG A 242 -19.21 32.27 -22.16
N SER A 243 -20.21 32.65 -21.36
CA SER A 243 -21.24 31.71 -20.90
C SER A 243 -22.34 31.60 -21.96
N THR A 244 -23.09 30.51 -21.93
CA THR A 244 -24.20 30.23 -22.85
C THR A 244 -25.34 31.26 -22.75
N HIS A 245 -25.40 32.00 -21.65
CA HIS A 245 -26.40 33.03 -21.37
C HIS A 245 -25.92 34.46 -21.66
N GLU A 246 -24.64 34.66 -21.96
CA GLU A 246 -24.04 35.98 -22.18
C GLU A 246 -23.62 36.16 -23.65
N VAL A 247 -23.86 37.35 -24.21
CA VAL A 247 -23.59 37.66 -25.62
C VAL A 247 -22.10 38.00 -25.84
N ASP A 248 -21.50 38.71 -24.88
CA ASP A 248 -20.13 39.21 -24.97
C ASP A 248 -19.15 38.32 -24.18
N GLU A 249 -17.90 38.23 -24.66
CA GLU A 249 -16.83 37.61 -23.88
C GLU A 249 -16.49 38.49 -22.67
N LYS A 250 -16.41 37.86 -21.49
CA LYS A 250 -16.13 38.55 -20.24
C LYS A 250 -14.77 38.13 -19.70
N LEU A 251 -14.06 39.09 -19.11
CA LEU A 251 -12.85 38.82 -18.33
C LEU A 251 -13.21 37.99 -17.09
N LEU A 252 -12.70 36.76 -17.03
CA LEU A 252 -12.95 35.82 -15.95
C LEU A 252 -11.91 35.91 -14.84
N ALA A 253 -10.65 36.11 -15.23
CA ALA A 253 -9.49 36.33 -14.37
C ALA A 253 -8.42 37.13 -15.14
N SER A 254 -7.64 37.93 -14.41
CA SER A 254 -6.65 38.84 -14.98
C SER A 254 -5.24 38.28 -14.80
N LYS A 255 -4.33 38.61 -15.72
CA LYS A 255 -2.90 38.30 -15.57
C LYS A 255 -2.39 38.77 -14.20
N GLY A 256 -1.63 37.91 -13.52
CA GLY A 256 -1.09 38.19 -12.18
C GLY A 256 -1.99 37.79 -11.02
N ASP A 257 -3.25 37.41 -11.27
CA ASP A 257 -4.13 36.85 -10.24
C ASP A 257 -3.51 35.59 -9.62
N LEU A 258 -3.59 35.46 -8.30
CA LEU A 258 -3.09 34.29 -7.58
C LEU A 258 -3.97 33.07 -7.84
N LEU A 259 -3.33 31.90 -7.97
CA LEU A 259 -4.01 30.62 -8.01
C LEU A 259 -4.88 30.49 -6.74
N SER A 260 -6.18 30.29 -6.95
CA SER A 260 -7.12 30.04 -5.87
C SER A 260 -8.20 29.05 -6.31
N LEU A 261 -8.67 28.24 -5.36
CA LEU A 261 -9.78 27.32 -5.62
C LEU A 261 -11.07 28.04 -6.03
N GLY A 262 -11.30 29.25 -5.53
CA GLY A 262 -12.46 30.06 -5.92
C GLY A 262 -12.42 30.42 -7.40
N MET A 263 -11.27 30.89 -7.88
CA MET A 263 -11.02 31.18 -9.29
C MET A 263 -11.20 29.92 -10.15
N LEU A 264 -10.56 28.80 -9.80
CA LEU A 264 -10.66 27.55 -10.56
C LEU A 264 -12.10 27.03 -10.66
N LYS A 265 -12.88 27.11 -9.57
CA LYS A 265 -14.29 26.70 -9.57
C LYS A 265 -15.16 27.57 -10.46
N LYS A 266 -14.92 28.89 -10.47
CA LYS A 266 -15.59 29.83 -11.38
C LYS A 266 -15.27 29.50 -12.84
N LEU A 267 -13.99 29.28 -13.15
CA LEU A 267 -13.55 28.92 -14.51
C LEU A 267 -14.11 27.57 -14.95
N ARG A 268 -14.11 26.56 -14.06
CA ARG A 268 -14.73 25.25 -14.32
C ARG A 268 -16.22 25.35 -14.63
N ALA A 269 -16.95 26.20 -13.91
CA ALA A 269 -18.39 26.39 -14.19
C ALA A 269 -18.62 26.92 -15.61
N VAL A 270 -17.84 27.92 -16.04
CA VAL A 270 -17.92 28.46 -17.41
C VAL A 270 -17.51 27.42 -18.45
N HIS A 271 -16.44 26.67 -18.21
CA HIS A 271 -15.99 25.60 -19.10
C HIS A 271 -17.05 24.49 -19.27
N LEU A 272 -17.63 24.02 -18.17
CA LEU A 272 -18.65 22.97 -18.20
C LEU A 272 -19.94 23.43 -18.88
N ASP A 273 -20.34 24.69 -18.68
CA ASP A 273 -21.47 25.32 -19.37
C ASP A 273 -21.25 25.37 -20.90
N ALA A 274 -20.10 25.91 -21.32
CA ALA A 274 -19.71 25.96 -22.73
C ALA A 274 -19.62 24.55 -23.36
N LYS A 275 -19.04 23.58 -22.64
CA LYS A 275 -18.95 22.19 -23.08
C LYS A 275 -20.32 21.54 -23.24
N ALA A 276 -21.23 21.72 -22.27
CA ALA A 276 -22.58 21.18 -22.32
C ALA A 276 -23.38 21.75 -23.50
N HIS A 277 -23.29 23.06 -23.72
CA HIS A 277 -23.90 23.73 -24.87
C HIS A 277 -23.32 23.23 -26.19
N ASN A 278 -22.00 23.24 -26.35
CA ASN A 278 -21.34 22.75 -27.57
C ASN A 278 -21.71 21.28 -27.85
N ALA A 279 -21.85 20.44 -26.83
CA ALA A 279 -22.30 19.05 -26.97
C ALA A 279 -23.77 18.94 -27.41
N ALA A 280 -24.66 19.77 -26.84
CA ALA A 280 -26.07 19.82 -27.22
C ALA A 280 -26.24 20.27 -28.67
N ILE A 281 -25.51 21.31 -29.09
CA ILE A 281 -25.54 21.77 -30.47
C ILE A 281 -25.01 20.67 -31.39
N LYS A 282 -23.82 20.09 -31.11
CA LYS A 282 -23.24 19.00 -31.93
C LYS A 282 -24.19 17.81 -32.08
N THR A 283 -24.88 17.44 -30.99
CA THR A 283 -25.89 16.37 -31.01
C THR A 283 -27.06 16.71 -31.93
N LYS A 284 -27.55 17.96 -31.89
CA LYS A 284 -28.63 18.42 -32.77
C LYS A 284 -28.21 18.37 -34.24
N GLN A 285 -26.98 18.77 -34.55
CA GLN A 285 -26.43 18.72 -35.91
C GLN A 285 -26.27 17.28 -36.40
N ASN A 286 -25.67 16.42 -35.59
CA ASN A 286 -25.53 15.00 -35.91
C ASN A 286 -26.90 14.37 -36.19
N ARG A 287 -27.92 14.64 -35.34
CA ARG A 287 -29.29 14.15 -35.59
C ARG A 287 -29.88 14.65 -36.91
N LYS A 288 -29.67 15.93 -37.26
CA LYS A 288 -30.11 16.52 -38.53
C LYS A 288 -29.42 15.87 -39.72
N ALA A 289 -28.09 15.73 -39.67
CA ALA A 289 -27.30 15.08 -40.71
C ALA A 289 -27.71 13.61 -40.90
N TRP A 290 -27.90 12.87 -39.80
CA TRP A 290 -28.41 11.50 -39.83
C TRP A 290 -29.85 11.38 -40.37
N ALA A 291 -30.71 12.37 -40.14
CA ALA A 291 -32.05 12.40 -40.72
C ALA A 291 -32.02 12.64 -42.23
N GLN A 292 -31.18 13.58 -42.68
CA GLN A 292 -30.98 13.86 -44.11
C GLN A 292 -30.39 12.65 -44.84
N LEU A 293 -29.32 12.05 -44.30
CA LEU A 293 -28.68 10.86 -44.87
C LEU A 293 -29.67 9.69 -44.98
N ARG A 294 -30.48 9.44 -43.93
CA ARG A 294 -31.54 8.42 -43.98
C ARG A 294 -32.60 8.70 -45.04
N GLY A 295 -32.93 9.97 -45.28
CA GLY A 295 -33.88 10.39 -46.31
C GLY A 295 -33.36 10.19 -47.73
N SER A 296 -32.04 10.26 -47.95
CA SER A 296 -31.41 10.11 -49.28
C SER A 296 -31.07 8.67 -49.67
N LEU A 297 -31.21 7.69 -48.76
CA LEU A 297 -30.86 6.29 -49.05
C LEU A 297 -31.95 5.61 -49.90
N PRO A 298 -31.57 4.76 -50.88
CA PRO A 298 -32.52 3.92 -51.61
C PRO A 298 -33.25 2.97 -50.64
N LYS A 299 -34.57 2.91 -50.72
CA LYS A 299 -35.39 1.94 -49.97
C LYS A 299 -35.38 0.59 -50.69
N ASP A 300 -35.20 -0.51 -49.97
CA ASP A 300 -35.36 -1.84 -50.56
C ASP A 300 -36.83 -2.14 -50.93
N GLN A 301 -37.09 -3.23 -51.66
CA GLN A 301 -38.45 -3.62 -52.10
C GLN A 301 -39.41 -3.97 -50.94
N LYS A 302 -38.95 -4.00 -49.68
CA LYS A 302 -39.77 -4.20 -48.47
C LYS A 302 -39.79 -2.97 -47.55
N GLY A 303 -39.26 -1.83 -48.00
CA GLY A 303 -39.27 -0.57 -47.26
C GLY A 303 -38.17 -0.42 -46.20
N ALA A 304 -37.21 -1.34 -46.10
CA ALA A 304 -36.07 -1.23 -45.21
C ALA A 304 -34.85 -0.61 -45.94
N PRO A 305 -34.10 0.31 -45.31
CA PRO A 305 -32.90 0.89 -45.92
C PRO A 305 -31.76 -0.14 -45.94
N SER A 306 -31.18 -0.40 -47.13
CA SER A 306 -30.00 -1.29 -47.27
C SER A 306 -28.71 -0.50 -46.98
N TYR A 307 -27.89 -1.00 -46.07
CA TYR A 307 -26.76 -0.25 -45.49
C TYR A 307 -25.42 -0.60 -46.14
N LYS A 308 -24.81 0.38 -46.82
CA LYS A 308 -23.35 0.57 -46.90
C LYS A 308 -23.07 2.08 -46.89
N ILE A 309 -22.74 2.63 -45.72
CA ILE A 309 -22.32 4.02 -45.56
C ILE A 309 -20.85 4.10 -45.98
N LYS A 310 -20.55 4.86 -47.04
CA LYS A 310 -19.20 5.05 -47.58
C LYS A 310 -18.83 6.53 -47.75
N GLY A 311 -19.52 7.45 -47.07
CA GLY A 311 -19.30 8.90 -47.19
C GLY A 311 -18.99 9.54 -45.84
N ASP A 312 -18.06 10.49 -45.85
CA ASP A 312 -17.72 11.31 -44.70
C ASP A 312 -18.89 12.24 -44.33
N LEU A 313 -19.20 12.32 -43.03
CA LEU A 313 -20.23 13.23 -42.50
C LEU A 313 -19.66 14.65 -42.49
N VAL A 314 -19.87 15.42 -43.56
CA VAL A 314 -19.41 16.81 -43.62
C VAL A 314 -20.33 17.68 -42.77
N LEU A 315 -19.80 18.20 -41.67
CA LEU A 315 -20.48 19.17 -40.81
C LEU A 315 -20.39 20.56 -41.47
N ASP A 316 -21.52 21.25 -41.56
CA ASP A 316 -21.64 22.62 -42.08
C ASP A 316 -20.76 23.59 -41.28
N GLU A 317 -19.86 24.32 -41.96
CA GLU A 317 -18.96 25.31 -41.33
C GLU A 317 -19.72 26.47 -40.69
N GLU A 318 -20.95 26.77 -41.14
CA GLU A 318 -21.76 27.83 -40.55
C GLU A 318 -22.12 27.56 -39.08
N PHE A 319 -21.97 26.32 -38.64
CA PHE A 319 -22.29 25.88 -37.30
C PHE A 319 -21.27 26.32 -36.26
N ASN A 320 -20.02 26.54 -36.66
CA ASN A 320 -18.95 26.98 -35.76
C ASN A 320 -19.27 28.32 -35.08
N LYS A 321 -20.16 29.12 -35.69
CA LYS A 321 -20.69 30.39 -35.16
C LYS A 321 -21.45 30.23 -33.84
N PHE A 322 -22.02 29.05 -33.57
CA PHE A 322 -22.81 28.78 -32.36
C PHE A 322 -21.98 28.14 -31.23
N LEU A 323 -20.75 27.73 -31.54
CA LEU A 323 -19.85 27.16 -30.55
C LEU A 323 -19.29 28.26 -29.66
N VAL A 324 -19.21 27.98 -28.38
CA VAL A 324 -18.69 28.90 -27.37
C VAL A 324 -17.29 28.47 -26.98
N SER A 325 -16.36 29.43 -26.94
CA SER A 325 -14.99 29.28 -26.46
C SER A 325 -14.94 29.35 -24.94
N ALA A 326 -14.31 28.36 -24.33
CA ALA A 326 -13.91 28.38 -22.93
C ALA A 326 -12.60 27.60 -22.77
N PRO A 327 -11.68 28.06 -21.90
CA PRO A 327 -10.44 27.34 -21.65
C PRO A 327 -10.74 25.98 -21.01
N SER A 328 -10.11 24.91 -21.51
CA SER A 328 -10.17 23.58 -20.89
C SER A 328 -9.13 23.38 -19.80
N SER A 329 -8.06 24.18 -19.83
CA SER A 329 -6.98 24.20 -18.85
C SER A 329 -6.47 25.62 -18.65
N VAL A 330 -5.79 25.85 -17.54
CA VAL A 330 -5.25 27.16 -17.17
C VAL A 330 -3.81 27.02 -16.72
N ARG A 331 -2.90 27.78 -17.33
CA ARG A 331 -1.47 27.79 -17.02
C ARG A 331 -1.11 28.94 -16.08
N PHE A 332 -0.40 28.59 -15.02
CA PHE A 332 0.12 29.49 -14.01
C PHE A 332 1.64 29.41 -13.96
N GLU A 333 2.32 30.53 -13.78
CA GLU A 333 3.77 30.60 -13.56
C GLU A 333 4.06 30.71 -12.06
N ILE A 334 5.19 30.14 -11.65
CA ILE A 334 5.69 30.27 -10.28
C ILE A 334 6.58 31.51 -10.21
N MET A 335 6.34 32.33 -9.20
CA MET A 335 7.07 33.57 -8.98
C MET A 335 7.46 33.72 -7.52
N ASP A 336 8.52 34.47 -7.26
CA ASP A 336 8.85 34.88 -5.89
C ASP A 336 7.69 35.68 -5.28
N ALA A 337 7.41 35.48 -4.00
CA ALA A 337 6.50 36.34 -3.28
C ALA A 337 7.12 37.74 -3.20
N ALA A 338 6.54 38.71 -3.92
CA ALA A 338 6.99 40.10 -3.83
C ALA A 338 6.75 40.65 -2.42
N GLU A 339 7.77 41.27 -1.83
CA GLU A 339 7.59 42.25 -0.76
C GLU A 339 6.81 43.46 -1.32
N GLU A 340 5.98 44.10 -0.50
CA GLU A 340 5.14 45.23 -0.90
C GLU A 340 5.94 46.27 -1.72
N GLY A 341 5.67 46.34 -3.04
CA GLY A 341 6.30 47.31 -3.95
C GLY A 341 7.43 46.79 -4.86
N THR A 342 7.76 45.50 -4.85
CA THR A 342 8.72 44.90 -5.81
C THR A 342 8.04 44.13 -6.95
N GLU A 343 8.67 44.09 -8.13
CA GLU A 343 8.21 43.26 -9.26
C GLU A 343 8.44 41.79 -8.95
N LYS A 344 7.42 40.95 -9.19
CA LYS A 344 7.54 39.50 -9.05
C LYS A 344 8.49 38.96 -10.11
N THR A 345 9.54 38.25 -9.68
CA THR A 345 10.49 37.57 -10.56
C THR A 345 10.07 36.13 -10.83
N ALA A 346 10.38 35.62 -12.03
CA ALA A 346 10.16 34.21 -12.37
C ALA A 346 10.99 33.33 -11.44
N ALA A 347 10.36 32.29 -10.89
CA ALA A 347 10.96 31.39 -9.92
C ALA A 347 10.51 29.95 -10.17
N SER A 348 11.12 29.03 -9.43
CA SER A 348 10.69 27.64 -9.36
C SER A 348 10.31 27.29 -7.93
N ALA A 349 9.41 26.32 -7.77
CA ALA A 349 9.09 25.71 -6.50
C ALA A 349 9.35 24.21 -6.56
N THR A 350 9.95 23.67 -5.49
CA THR A 350 10.20 22.24 -5.35
C THR A 350 8.94 21.58 -4.79
N PHE A 351 8.34 20.67 -5.55
CA PHE A 351 7.17 19.91 -5.13
C PHE A 351 7.56 18.49 -4.74
N VAL A 352 7.15 18.09 -3.53
CA VAL A 352 7.34 16.75 -2.99
C VAL A 352 6.04 15.96 -3.17
N LEU A 353 6.03 15.07 -4.16
CA LEU A 353 4.83 14.38 -4.64
C LEU A 353 4.85 12.90 -4.25
N LYS A 354 3.67 12.30 -4.04
CA LYS A 354 3.58 10.85 -3.82
C LYS A 354 3.72 10.11 -5.15
N PRO A 355 4.51 9.03 -5.24
CA PRO A 355 4.70 8.24 -6.47
C PRO A 355 3.41 7.82 -7.20
N ARG A 356 2.32 7.53 -6.48
CA ARG A 356 1.03 7.12 -7.08
C ARG A 356 0.18 8.28 -7.58
N GLU A 357 0.51 9.50 -7.19
CA GLU A 357 -0.24 10.71 -7.51
C GLU A 357 0.35 11.44 -8.72
N VAL A 358 1.55 11.05 -9.17
CA VAL A 358 2.29 11.64 -10.28
C VAL A 358 2.64 10.59 -11.34
N ARG A 359 2.62 11.02 -12.60
CA ARG A 359 3.27 10.35 -13.73
C ARG A 359 4.48 11.18 -14.09
N GLU A 360 5.64 10.61 -13.82
CA GLU A 360 6.94 11.27 -13.93
C GLU A 360 7.32 11.46 -15.40
N GLY A 361 7.85 12.63 -15.71
CA GLY A 361 8.57 12.93 -16.95
C GLY A 361 9.70 13.91 -16.67
N ALA A 362 10.76 13.87 -17.48
CA ALA A 362 11.97 14.65 -17.23
C ALA A 362 11.71 16.17 -17.18
N GLU A 363 10.94 16.68 -18.16
CA GLU A 363 10.64 18.11 -18.31
C GLU A 363 9.20 18.48 -17.87
N SER A 364 8.34 17.47 -17.74
CA SER A 364 6.96 17.68 -17.34
C SER A 364 6.40 16.44 -16.66
N SER A 365 5.74 16.64 -15.53
CA SER A 365 5.09 15.58 -14.76
C SER A 365 3.61 15.85 -14.62
N SER A 366 2.78 14.82 -14.84
CA SER A 366 1.31 14.96 -14.76
C SER A 366 0.75 14.29 -13.52
N LEU A 367 -0.10 15.01 -12.79
CA LEU A 367 -0.80 14.49 -11.62
C LEU A 367 -2.05 13.72 -12.04
N ARG A 368 -2.53 12.86 -11.14
CA ARG A 368 -3.69 12.00 -11.39
C ARG A 368 -4.99 12.76 -11.68
N ASP A 369 -5.10 14.00 -11.21
CA ASP A 369 -6.25 14.87 -11.44
C ASP A 369 -6.16 15.66 -12.76
N GLY A 370 -5.12 15.43 -13.56
CA GLY A 370 -4.88 16.11 -14.84
C GLY A 370 -4.03 17.37 -14.74
N THR A 371 -3.65 17.81 -13.54
CA THR A 371 -2.73 18.93 -13.35
C THR A 371 -1.36 18.58 -13.92
N LEU A 372 -0.76 19.45 -14.71
CA LEU A 372 0.56 19.30 -15.32
C LEU A 372 1.54 20.26 -14.63
N LEU A 373 2.69 19.74 -14.23
CA LEU A 373 3.83 20.49 -13.72
C LEU A 373 4.89 20.51 -14.81
N GLU A 374 5.38 21.69 -15.18
CA GLU A 374 6.47 21.86 -16.15
C GLU A 374 7.69 22.40 -15.42
N GLY A 375 8.87 21.83 -15.69
CA GLY A 375 10.12 22.13 -15.00
C GLY A 375 11.08 20.95 -15.10
N GLU A 376 11.72 20.55 -14.01
CA GLU A 376 12.73 19.51 -13.97
C GLU A 376 12.46 18.49 -12.87
N LEU A 377 12.56 17.19 -13.21
CA LEU A 377 12.57 16.12 -12.22
C LEU A 377 13.91 16.11 -11.47
N ASP A 378 13.87 16.29 -10.16
CA ASP A 378 15.05 16.16 -9.32
C ASP A 378 15.34 14.67 -9.08
N ALA A 379 16.08 14.07 -10.00
CA ALA A 379 16.41 12.65 -9.97
C ALA A 379 17.27 12.28 -8.76
N LYS A 380 18.04 13.22 -8.20
CA LYS A 380 18.91 13.01 -7.03
C LYS A 380 18.08 12.85 -5.76
N HIS A 381 17.14 13.76 -5.52
CA HIS A 381 16.31 13.71 -4.31
C HIS A 381 15.03 12.85 -4.49
N SER A 382 14.79 12.31 -5.68
CA SER A 382 13.75 11.31 -5.96
C SER A 382 14.24 9.86 -5.82
N GLN A 383 15.49 9.65 -5.41
CA GLN A 383 16.04 8.30 -5.18
C GLN A 383 15.32 7.62 -4.01
N ILE A 384 15.45 6.30 -3.93
CA ILE A 384 14.90 5.53 -2.82
C ILE A 384 16.05 4.97 -2.00
N GLU A 385 16.22 5.51 -0.80
CA GLU A 385 17.19 5.08 0.18
C GLU A 385 16.52 4.13 1.17
N MET A 386 17.06 2.92 1.27
CA MET A 386 16.50 1.87 2.12
C MET A 386 17.59 1.16 2.90
N ALA A 387 17.38 1.03 4.21
CA ALA A 387 18.03 0.00 5.00
C ALA A 387 17.38 -1.35 4.64
N ALA A 388 18.06 -2.13 3.81
CA ALA A 388 17.48 -3.32 3.20
C ALA A 388 17.56 -4.52 4.15
N ASP A 389 16.40 -5.08 4.51
CA ASP A 389 16.29 -6.26 5.38
C ASP A 389 16.00 -7.54 4.59
N ALA A 390 15.67 -7.44 3.30
CA ALA A 390 15.66 -8.57 2.39
C ALA A 390 15.91 -8.14 0.94
N ILE A 391 16.56 -9.03 0.19
CA ILE A 391 16.78 -8.89 -1.25
C ILE A 391 16.28 -10.17 -1.91
N ASP A 392 15.32 -10.04 -2.82
CA ASP A 392 14.62 -11.16 -3.45
C ASP A 392 14.81 -11.14 -4.97
N PHE A 393 15.49 -12.17 -5.46
CA PHE A 393 15.77 -12.43 -6.86
C PHE A 393 14.87 -13.52 -7.46
N ARG A 394 13.91 -14.09 -6.72
CA ARG A 394 13.03 -15.16 -7.23
C ARG A 394 12.31 -14.73 -8.49
N PHE A 395 11.92 -13.46 -8.58
CA PHE A 395 11.20 -12.98 -9.74
C PHE A 395 12.10 -12.88 -10.99
N VAL A 396 13.36 -12.47 -10.79
CA VAL A 396 14.41 -12.51 -11.82
C VAL A 396 14.64 -13.95 -12.28
N ALA A 397 14.80 -14.89 -11.34
CA ALA A 397 14.99 -16.30 -11.62
C ALA A 397 13.82 -16.90 -12.41
N GLN A 398 12.58 -16.63 -12.00
CA GLN A 398 11.38 -17.10 -12.71
C GLN A 398 11.35 -16.58 -14.16
N ARG A 399 11.60 -15.28 -14.37
CA ARG A 399 11.66 -14.68 -15.71
C ARG A 399 12.82 -15.20 -16.55
N ALA A 400 13.95 -15.55 -15.92
CA ALA A 400 15.07 -16.18 -16.58
C ALA A 400 14.70 -17.57 -17.10
N VAL A 401 14.08 -18.41 -16.24
CA VAL A 401 13.60 -19.75 -16.61
C VAL A 401 12.58 -19.69 -17.75
N GLU A 402 11.61 -18.78 -17.70
CA GLU A 402 10.63 -18.56 -18.78
C GLU A 402 11.30 -18.24 -20.13
N LYS A 403 12.46 -17.56 -20.09
CA LYS A 403 13.26 -17.20 -21.27
C LYS A 403 14.32 -18.24 -21.64
N GLY A 404 14.43 -19.34 -20.89
CA GLY A 404 15.48 -20.36 -21.08
C GLY A 404 16.89 -19.88 -20.73
N ILE A 405 17.00 -18.85 -19.88
CA ILE A 405 18.26 -18.31 -19.37
C ILE A 405 18.52 -18.92 -17.98
N ASP A 406 19.78 -19.24 -17.68
CA ASP A 406 20.19 -19.65 -16.34
C ASP A 406 19.87 -18.53 -15.31
N PRO A 407 19.08 -18.81 -14.27
CA PRO A 407 18.79 -17.85 -13.19
C PRO A 407 20.02 -17.16 -12.63
N GLU A 408 21.12 -17.87 -12.42
CA GLU A 408 22.34 -17.28 -11.83
C GLU A 408 22.92 -16.23 -12.77
N VAL A 409 22.97 -16.52 -14.07
CA VAL A 409 23.47 -15.57 -15.08
C VAL A 409 22.56 -14.34 -15.14
N ALA A 410 21.25 -14.51 -15.01
CA ALA A 410 20.31 -13.39 -14.98
C ALA A 410 20.53 -12.52 -13.73
N ILE A 411 20.70 -13.13 -12.55
CA ILE A 411 20.92 -12.42 -11.28
C ILE A 411 22.23 -11.64 -11.30
N GLN A 412 23.33 -12.24 -11.76
CA GLN A 412 24.62 -11.56 -11.91
C GLN A 412 24.56 -10.36 -12.87
N ASN A 413 23.57 -10.34 -13.76
CA ASN A 413 23.37 -9.27 -14.73
C ASN A 413 22.43 -8.15 -14.26
N THR A 414 21.83 -8.28 -13.07
CA THR A 414 20.96 -7.27 -12.47
C THR A 414 21.73 -5.98 -12.18
N TRP A 415 21.00 -4.86 -12.16
CA TRP A 415 21.56 -3.56 -11.82
C TRP A 415 22.17 -3.57 -10.41
N LEU A 416 21.48 -4.22 -9.45
CA LEU A 416 21.90 -4.23 -8.06
C LEU A 416 23.27 -4.91 -7.86
N ILE A 417 23.48 -6.09 -8.45
CA ILE A 417 24.75 -6.83 -8.35
C ILE A 417 25.89 -6.12 -9.09
N LYS A 418 25.58 -5.41 -10.19
CA LYS A 418 26.59 -4.70 -10.99
C LYS A 418 27.06 -3.40 -10.33
N ASN A 419 26.16 -2.69 -9.67
CA ASN A 419 26.44 -1.34 -9.16
C ASN A 419 26.66 -1.28 -7.65
N ASN A 420 26.39 -2.36 -6.91
CA ASN A 420 26.61 -2.40 -5.46
C ASN A 420 27.60 -3.53 -5.09
N PRO A 421 28.87 -3.20 -4.78
CA PRO A 421 29.90 -4.18 -4.41
C PRO A 421 29.56 -4.98 -3.14
N GLU A 422 28.94 -4.34 -2.15
CA GLU A 422 28.52 -4.98 -0.89
C GLU A 422 27.45 -6.05 -1.16
N VAL A 423 26.43 -5.73 -1.94
CA VAL A 423 25.38 -6.71 -2.30
C VAL A 423 25.96 -7.85 -3.14
N LYS A 424 26.96 -7.58 -3.99
CA LYS A 424 27.64 -8.62 -4.77
C LYS A 424 28.40 -9.59 -3.88
N GLU A 425 29.06 -9.11 -2.83
CA GLU A 425 29.75 -9.94 -1.84
C GLU A 425 28.75 -10.77 -1.05
N LEU A 426 27.68 -10.15 -0.53
CA LEU A 426 26.58 -10.83 0.16
C LEU A 426 25.96 -11.95 -0.70
N TRP A 427 25.76 -11.70 -2.00
CA TRP A 427 25.25 -12.72 -2.92
C TRP A 427 26.22 -13.89 -3.10
N ALA A 428 27.53 -13.62 -3.15
CA ALA A 428 28.54 -14.68 -3.24
C ALA A 428 28.56 -15.55 -1.98
N GLU A 429 28.45 -14.95 -0.80
CA GLU A 429 28.36 -15.66 0.48
C GLU A 429 27.08 -16.49 0.58
N HIS A 430 25.93 -15.91 0.20
CA HIS A 430 24.65 -16.59 0.15
C HIS A 430 24.73 -17.87 -0.69
N LYS A 431 25.32 -17.79 -1.89
CA LYS A 431 25.53 -18.99 -2.73
C LYS A 431 26.37 -20.06 -2.04
N SER A 432 27.45 -19.67 -1.38
CA SER A 432 28.28 -20.62 -0.62
C SER A 432 27.47 -21.32 0.48
N HIS A 433 26.58 -20.58 1.14
CA HIS A 433 25.67 -21.13 2.14
C HIS A 433 24.64 -22.09 1.51
N ILE A 434 24.06 -21.75 0.35
CA ILE A 434 23.13 -22.64 -0.37
C ILE A 434 23.82 -23.91 -0.88
N ASP A 435 25.09 -23.83 -1.30
CA ASP A 435 25.88 -25.01 -1.66
C ASP A 435 26.13 -25.93 -0.47
N LYS A 436 26.39 -25.37 0.72
CA LYS A 436 26.48 -26.14 1.98
C LYS A 436 25.14 -26.81 2.28
N LEU A 437 24.03 -26.06 2.23
CA LEU A 437 22.70 -26.57 2.47
C LEU A 437 22.33 -27.70 1.50
N ALA A 438 22.62 -27.54 0.21
CA ALA A 438 22.39 -28.58 -0.79
C ALA A 438 23.11 -29.90 -0.42
N LYS A 439 24.38 -29.82 -0.01
CA LYS A 439 25.17 -30.98 0.46
C LYS A 439 24.61 -31.59 1.74
N GLU A 440 24.04 -30.79 2.64
CA GLU A 440 23.37 -31.31 3.83
C GLU A 440 22.09 -32.05 3.48
N LEU A 441 21.30 -31.53 2.56
CA LEU A 441 20.04 -32.12 2.12
C LEU A 441 20.25 -33.44 1.37
N GLU A 442 21.38 -33.62 0.69
CA GLU A 442 21.78 -34.90 0.08
C GLU A 442 21.85 -36.05 1.11
N LYS A 443 22.09 -35.75 2.40
CA LYS A 443 22.09 -36.77 3.47
C LYS A 443 20.71 -37.42 3.67
N HIS A 444 19.62 -36.79 3.20
CA HIS A 444 18.28 -37.38 3.19
C HIS A 444 18.07 -38.42 2.07
N GLY A 445 19.10 -38.67 1.27
CA GLY A 445 19.15 -39.72 0.24
C GLY A 445 18.66 -39.26 -1.12
N PHE A 446 18.78 -40.15 -2.09
CA PHE A 446 18.48 -39.89 -3.51
C PHE A 446 17.25 -40.67 -3.97
N ASP A 447 16.56 -40.13 -4.97
CA ASP A 447 15.46 -40.79 -5.67
C ASP A 447 15.98 -41.88 -6.62
N LYS A 448 15.05 -42.57 -7.31
CA LYS A 448 15.39 -43.65 -8.25
C LYS A 448 16.17 -43.17 -9.48
N ASN A 449 16.21 -41.88 -9.73
CA ASN A 449 16.88 -41.24 -10.86
C ASN A 449 18.23 -40.61 -10.46
N GLY A 450 18.68 -40.82 -9.21
CA GLY A 450 19.92 -40.26 -8.70
C GLY A 450 19.84 -38.77 -8.34
N LYS A 451 18.64 -38.18 -8.22
CA LYS A 451 18.45 -36.81 -7.75
C LYS A 451 18.26 -36.78 -6.23
N PRO A 452 18.76 -35.76 -5.52
CA PRO A 452 18.50 -35.60 -4.09
C PRO A 452 16.98 -35.61 -3.81
N LYS A 453 16.53 -36.33 -2.79
CA LYS A 453 15.11 -36.34 -2.38
C LYS A 453 14.65 -34.99 -1.86
N GLN A 454 15.57 -34.21 -1.30
CA GLN A 454 15.35 -32.86 -0.83
C GLN A 454 16.36 -31.94 -1.52
N PHE A 455 15.90 -30.76 -1.91
CA PHE A 455 16.71 -29.73 -2.53
C PHE A 455 16.30 -28.36 -1.96
N PRO A 456 17.21 -27.37 -1.95
CA PRO A 456 16.87 -26.03 -1.50
C PRO A 456 15.69 -25.48 -2.29
N THR A 457 14.71 -24.91 -1.61
CA THR A 457 13.53 -24.27 -2.19
C THR A 457 13.92 -22.98 -2.93
N ASP A 458 13.07 -22.47 -3.83
CA ASP A 458 13.35 -21.23 -4.57
C ASP A 458 13.52 -20.02 -3.64
N THR A 459 12.82 -20.00 -2.50
CA THR A 459 12.99 -18.99 -1.47
C THR A 459 14.37 -19.07 -0.84
N GLU A 460 14.88 -20.26 -0.56
CA GLU A 460 16.23 -20.41 -0.03
C GLU A 460 17.29 -20.03 -1.06
N ARG A 461 17.09 -20.39 -2.34
CA ARG A 461 18.09 -20.15 -3.39
C ARG A 461 18.26 -18.71 -3.82
N TYR A 462 17.17 -17.95 -3.81
CA TYR A 462 17.11 -16.66 -4.51
C TYR A 462 16.65 -15.51 -3.62
N ARG A 463 16.44 -15.71 -2.32
CA ARG A 463 16.06 -14.64 -1.39
C ARG A 463 16.99 -14.61 -0.20
N MET A 464 17.70 -13.49 -0.04
CA MET A 464 18.49 -13.18 1.14
C MET A 464 17.59 -12.44 2.14
N GLY A 465 17.51 -12.92 3.38
CA GLY A 465 16.70 -12.33 4.44
C GLY A 465 17.53 -11.69 5.55
N TRP A 466 16.87 -10.96 6.44
CA TRP A 466 17.52 -10.15 7.49
C TRP A 466 18.48 -10.93 8.38
N GLN A 467 18.16 -12.18 8.73
CA GLN A 467 19.01 -13.02 9.58
C GLN A 467 20.34 -13.34 8.89
N GLU A 468 20.27 -13.58 7.59
CA GLU A 468 21.43 -13.86 6.77
C GLU A 468 22.27 -12.59 6.62
N LEU A 469 21.64 -11.47 6.27
CA LEU A 469 22.31 -10.17 6.15
C LEU A 469 23.01 -9.76 7.46
N VAL A 470 22.35 -9.92 8.61
CA VAL A 470 22.93 -9.59 9.93
C VAL A 470 24.05 -10.56 10.30
N ASN A 471 23.86 -11.87 10.14
CA ASN A 471 24.89 -12.85 10.49
C ASN A 471 26.14 -12.66 9.62
N MET A 472 25.98 -12.41 8.33
CA MET A 472 27.06 -12.06 7.41
C MET A 472 27.77 -10.77 7.86
N GLY A 473 27.00 -9.71 8.17
CA GLY A 473 27.55 -8.45 8.69
C GLY A 473 28.27 -8.56 10.03
N GLU A 474 27.91 -9.53 10.87
CA GLU A 474 28.58 -9.85 12.14
C GLU A 474 29.73 -10.88 11.98
N GLY A 475 30.00 -11.39 10.78
CA GLY A 475 30.99 -12.43 10.51
C GLY A 475 30.66 -13.78 11.16
N LYS A 476 29.38 -14.04 11.45
CA LYS A 476 28.90 -15.28 12.07
C LYS A 476 28.45 -16.27 11.00
N GLU A 477 28.78 -17.55 11.22
CA GLU A 477 28.26 -18.61 10.36
C GLU A 477 26.74 -18.73 10.52
N VAL A 478 26.02 -18.75 9.39
CA VAL A 478 24.56 -18.84 9.38
C VAL A 478 24.14 -20.25 9.82
N MET A 479 23.84 -20.41 11.11
CA MET A 479 23.44 -21.69 11.69
C MET A 479 21.92 -21.89 11.61
N GLY A 480 21.50 -22.69 10.62
CA GLY A 480 20.12 -23.15 10.47
C GLY A 480 19.24 -22.18 9.68
N VAL A 481 18.63 -22.68 8.61
CA VAL A 481 17.59 -21.99 7.84
C VAL A 481 16.28 -22.03 8.63
N PHE A 482 16.25 -21.43 9.82
CA PHE A 482 14.96 -21.05 10.36
C PHE A 482 14.46 -19.94 9.46
N SER A 483 13.48 -20.26 8.61
CA SER A 483 12.65 -19.31 7.85
C SER A 483 11.77 -18.48 8.80
N GLY A 484 12.39 -17.92 9.83
CA GLY A 484 11.79 -17.02 10.78
C GLY A 484 11.73 -15.65 10.14
N PHE A 485 10.67 -15.39 9.38
CA PHE A 485 10.15 -14.04 9.35
C PHE A 485 9.81 -13.70 10.82
N ALA A 486 10.64 -12.87 11.45
CA ALA A 486 10.15 -11.87 12.35
C ALA A 486 10.19 -10.61 11.49
N GLY A 487 9.08 -9.89 11.36
CA GLY A 487 9.07 -8.61 10.65
C GLY A 487 9.93 -7.56 11.38
N PRO A 488 9.56 -6.28 11.36
CA PRO A 488 10.36 -5.13 11.86
C PRO A 488 10.83 -5.18 13.32
N ASN A 489 10.44 -6.20 14.07
CA ASN A 489 10.88 -6.41 15.44
C ASN A 489 12.25 -7.10 15.48
N HIS A 490 13.18 -6.66 14.65
CA HIS A 490 14.59 -6.88 14.93
C HIS A 490 14.94 -5.96 16.12
N LYS A 491 15.80 -6.40 17.04
CA LYS A 491 16.33 -5.48 18.06
C LYS A 491 16.95 -4.29 17.32
N LYS A 492 16.82 -3.07 17.84
CA LYS A 492 17.40 -1.86 17.23
C LYS A 492 18.88 -2.03 16.83
N ASP A 493 19.60 -2.87 17.57
CA ASP A 493 21.00 -3.19 17.30
C ASP A 493 21.26 -3.93 15.97
N TYR A 494 20.27 -4.68 15.45
CA TYR A 494 20.43 -5.40 14.18
C TYR A 494 20.32 -4.48 12.97
N ALA A 495 19.59 -3.36 13.07
CA ALA A 495 19.43 -2.39 11.98
C ALA A 495 20.79 -1.85 11.48
N LYS A 496 21.76 -1.77 12.39
CA LYS A 496 23.13 -1.30 12.13
C LYS A 496 23.92 -2.19 11.15
N HIS A 497 23.43 -3.40 10.88
CA HIS A 497 24.08 -4.37 10.00
C HIS A 497 23.35 -4.53 8.66
N PHE A 498 22.23 -3.81 8.45
CA PHE A 498 21.55 -3.84 7.16
C PHE A 498 22.31 -3.01 6.13
N PRO A 499 22.49 -3.53 4.90
CA PRO A 499 23.07 -2.74 3.82
C PRO A 499 22.14 -1.57 3.48
N GLU A 500 22.70 -0.36 3.41
CA GLU A 500 21.99 0.81 2.89
C GLU A 500 22.05 0.78 1.37
N ILE A 501 20.89 0.63 0.74
CA ILE A 501 20.75 0.56 -0.71
C ILE A 501 20.07 1.82 -1.21
N VAL A 502 20.78 2.53 -2.08
CA VAL A 502 20.26 3.68 -2.81
C VAL A 502 19.86 3.23 -4.21
N VAL A 503 18.55 3.23 -4.47
CA VAL A 503 17.98 2.85 -5.76
C VAL A 503 17.64 4.11 -6.55
N PRO A 504 18.26 4.33 -7.73
CA PRO A 504 17.88 5.43 -8.61
C PRO A 504 16.41 5.36 -8.98
N ARG A 505 15.77 6.53 -9.09
CA ARG A 505 14.37 6.62 -9.47
C ARG A 505 14.09 5.95 -10.80
N GLU A 506 15.01 6.14 -11.74
CA GLU A 506 14.93 5.60 -13.10
C GLU A 506 14.96 4.06 -13.14
N GLU A 507 15.56 3.40 -12.16
CA GLU A 507 15.61 1.94 -12.10
C GLU A 507 14.41 1.34 -11.35
N THR A 508 13.57 2.20 -10.75
CA THR A 508 12.37 1.79 -10.02
C THR A 508 11.22 1.52 -10.98
N ASN A 509 10.53 0.40 -10.79
CA ASN A 509 9.33 0.03 -11.55
C ASN A 509 8.06 0.13 -10.70
N LEU A 510 8.09 -0.44 -9.48
CA LEU A 510 6.95 -0.42 -8.59
C LEU A 510 7.39 -0.21 -7.14
N GLU A 511 6.75 0.73 -6.46
CA GLU A 511 6.89 0.93 -5.02
C GLU A 511 5.65 0.48 -4.29
N SER A 512 5.85 -0.20 -3.17
CA SER A 512 4.75 -0.72 -2.36
C SER A 512 5.05 -0.63 -0.88
N LYS A 513 4.10 -0.10 -0.11
CA LYS A 513 4.09 -0.26 1.35
C LYS A 513 3.31 -1.51 1.73
N PHE A 514 3.58 -2.08 2.89
CA PHE A 514 2.93 -3.31 3.36
C PHE A 514 1.57 -2.98 4.00
N THR A 515 0.74 -2.28 3.23
CA THR A 515 -0.56 -1.78 3.63
C THR A 515 -1.61 -2.15 2.58
N PRO A 516 -2.90 -2.28 2.97
CA PRO A 516 -3.96 -2.72 2.06
C PRO A 516 -4.10 -1.87 0.80
N ARG A 517 -3.77 -0.58 0.89
CA ARG A 517 -3.94 0.39 -0.20
C ARG A 517 -2.91 0.18 -1.33
N TRP A 518 -1.77 -0.42 -1.03
CA TRP A 518 -0.61 -0.43 -1.94
C TRP A 518 -0.38 -1.78 -2.61
N ASN A 519 -0.92 -2.87 -2.04
CA ASN A 519 -0.61 -4.22 -2.49
C ASN A 519 -1.81 -5.15 -2.36
N ASN A 520 -2.13 -5.88 -3.43
CA ASN A 520 -3.27 -6.80 -3.46
C ASN A 520 -3.13 -7.94 -2.44
N TYR A 521 -1.91 -8.45 -2.22
CA TYR A 521 -1.66 -9.47 -1.20
C TYR A 521 -1.99 -8.94 0.20
N TYR A 522 -1.48 -7.75 0.55
CA TYR A 522 -1.80 -7.15 1.84
C TYR A 522 -3.27 -6.78 1.96
N ALA A 523 -3.91 -6.33 0.87
CA ALA A 523 -5.34 -6.03 0.86
C ALA A 523 -6.17 -7.25 1.27
N ILE A 524 -5.95 -8.39 0.61
CA ILE A 524 -6.69 -9.62 0.92
C ILE A 524 -6.27 -10.23 2.26
N TYR A 525 -4.97 -10.18 2.60
CA TYR A 525 -4.45 -10.59 3.90
C TYR A 525 -5.18 -9.86 5.02
N PHE A 526 -5.12 -8.52 5.05
CA PHE A 526 -5.74 -7.69 6.10
C PHE A 526 -7.27 -7.81 6.11
N LEU A 527 -7.90 -8.02 4.95
CA LEU A 527 -9.34 -8.24 4.87
C LEU A 527 -9.75 -9.54 5.57
N ILE A 528 -9.15 -10.67 5.19
CA ILE A 528 -9.50 -12.00 5.72
C ILE A 528 -9.13 -12.10 7.21
N THR A 529 -7.91 -11.69 7.55
CA THR A 529 -7.41 -11.74 8.93
C THR A 529 -8.11 -10.72 9.83
N GLY A 530 -8.38 -9.50 9.34
CA GLY A 530 -9.11 -8.47 10.08
C GLY A 530 -10.56 -8.87 10.34
N LEU A 531 -11.23 -9.46 9.34
CA LEU A 531 -12.59 -9.97 9.52
C LEU A 531 -12.61 -11.12 10.54
N HIS A 532 -11.66 -12.05 10.48
CA HIS A 532 -11.53 -13.09 11.50
C HIS A 532 -11.30 -12.50 12.90
N GLY A 533 -10.41 -11.50 13.03
CA GLY A 533 -10.20 -10.79 14.29
C GLY A 533 -11.48 -10.13 14.84
N LEU A 534 -12.32 -9.57 13.97
CA LEU A 534 -13.64 -9.05 14.36
C LEU A 534 -14.54 -10.16 14.94
N HIS A 535 -14.52 -11.35 14.34
CA HIS A 535 -15.25 -12.51 14.86
C HIS A 535 -14.74 -12.96 16.23
N VAL A 536 -13.42 -12.99 16.43
CA VAL A 536 -12.81 -13.29 17.75
C VAL A 536 -13.29 -12.28 18.79
N ILE A 537 -13.26 -10.98 18.48
CA ILE A 537 -13.75 -9.92 19.38
C ILE A 537 -15.25 -10.12 19.67
N GLY A 538 -16.08 -10.32 18.64
CA GLY A 538 -17.52 -10.54 18.78
C GLY A 538 -17.84 -11.74 19.67
N GLY A 539 -17.16 -12.87 19.44
CA GLY A 539 -17.27 -14.05 20.29
C GLY A 539 -16.85 -13.79 21.72
N ALA A 540 -15.73 -13.10 21.92
CA ALA A 540 -15.17 -12.82 23.24
C ALA A 540 -16.11 -11.90 24.04
N LEU A 541 -16.77 -10.93 23.39
CA LEU A 541 -17.78 -10.09 24.03
C LEU A 541 -19.00 -10.90 24.49
N VAL A 542 -19.49 -11.84 23.66
CA VAL A 542 -20.62 -12.72 24.02
C VAL A 542 -20.24 -13.66 25.17
N LEU A 543 -19.06 -14.28 25.11
CA LEU A 543 -18.56 -15.14 26.18
C LEU A 543 -18.30 -14.37 27.47
N GLY A 544 -17.73 -13.17 27.37
CA GLY A 544 -17.57 -12.22 28.49
C GLY A 544 -18.91 -11.86 29.12
N HIS A 545 -19.94 -11.60 28.31
CA HIS A 545 -21.29 -11.37 28.82
C HIS A 545 -21.82 -12.58 29.61
N PHE A 546 -21.59 -13.82 29.16
CA PHE A 546 -21.98 -15.01 29.92
C PHE A 546 -21.20 -15.17 31.23
N LEU A 547 -19.91 -14.81 31.25
CA LEU A 547 -19.09 -14.87 32.46
C LEU A 547 -19.55 -13.86 33.51
N PHE A 548 -19.72 -12.58 33.13
CA PHE A 548 -20.01 -11.50 34.08
C PHE A 548 -21.50 -11.37 34.43
N CYS A 549 -22.40 -11.59 33.46
CA CYS A 549 -23.85 -11.44 33.65
C CYS A 549 -24.59 -12.78 33.83
N GLY A 550 -23.92 -13.92 33.66
CA GLY A 550 -24.54 -15.24 33.72
C GLY A 550 -25.01 -15.68 35.12
N LYS A 551 -24.52 -15.07 36.20
CA LYS A 551 -24.80 -15.52 37.58
C LYS A 551 -26.30 -15.57 37.91
N LYS A 552 -27.05 -14.52 37.57
CA LYS A 552 -28.51 -14.47 37.79
C LYS A 552 -29.23 -15.58 36.99
N MET A 553 -28.75 -15.84 35.78
CA MET A 553 -29.32 -16.88 34.91
C MET A 553 -29.01 -18.28 35.43
N TYR A 554 -27.79 -18.50 35.93
CA TYR A 554 -27.35 -19.75 36.54
C TYR A 554 -28.19 -20.09 37.78
N LEU A 555 -28.48 -19.12 38.64
CA LEU A 555 -29.27 -19.35 39.85
C LEU A 555 -30.74 -19.66 39.53
N ASN A 556 -31.33 -18.99 38.54
CA ASN A 556 -32.74 -19.18 38.21
C ASN A 556 -33.00 -20.44 37.36
N ASN A 557 -32.17 -20.66 36.33
CA ASN A 557 -32.28 -21.84 35.46
C ASN A 557 -30.89 -22.16 34.88
N PRO A 558 -30.11 -23.02 35.55
CA PRO A 558 -28.75 -23.29 35.11
C PRO A 558 -28.67 -24.11 33.81
N GLU A 559 -29.72 -24.80 33.37
CA GLU A 559 -29.77 -25.36 32.01
C GLU A 559 -29.85 -24.28 30.93
N ARG A 560 -30.60 -23.20 31.18
CA ARG A 560 -30.69 -22.08 30.24
C ARG A 560 -29.33 -21.48 29.93
N LEU A 561 -28.50 -21.29 30.97
CA LEU A 561 -27.13 -20.79 30.77
C LEU A 561 -26.26 -21.82 30.04
N ALA A 562 -26.33 -23.09 30.42
CA ALA A 562 -25.58 -24.15 29.74
C ALA A 562 -25.90 -24.22 28.25
N ASN A 563 -27.17 -24.12 27.85
CA ASN A 563 -27.57 -24.13 26.44
C ASN A 563 -27.10 -22.86 25.70
N ARG A 564 -27.06 -21.70 26.36
CA ARG A 564 -26.51 -20.46 25.74
C ARG A 564 -25.00 -20.53 25.56
N VAL A 565 -24.29 -21.08 26.55
CA VAL A 565 -22.84 -21.30 26.48
C VAL A 565 -22.51 -22.36 25.43
N GLU A 566 -23.36 -23.38 25.24
CA GLU A 566 -23.24 -24.33 24.13
C GLU A 566 -23.31 -23.61 22.77
N VAL A 567 -24.32 -22.76 22.56
CA VAL A 567 -24.47 -21.98 21.31
C VAL A 567 -23.29 -21.02 21.10
N GLY A 568 -22.88 -20.30 22.15
CA GLY A 568 -21.71 -19.43 22.08
C GLY A 568 -20.41 -20.21 21.83
N GLY A 569 -20.30 -21.41 22.39
CA GLY A 569 -19.19 -22.34 22.16
C GLY A 569 -19.15 -22.86 20.73
N LEU A 570 -20.29 -23.19 20.13
CA LEU A 570 -20.36 -23.57 18.70
C LEU A 570 -19.84 -22.45 17.78
N PHE A 571 -20.18 -21.19 18.08
CA PHE A 571 -19.60 -20.04 17.38
C PHE A 571 -18.09 -19.95 17.61
N TRP A 572 -17.63 -20.10 18.86
CA TRP A 572 -16.20 -20.05 19.20
C TRP A 572 -15.39 -21.13 18.46
N HIS A 573 -15.89 -22.37 18.42
CA HIS A 573 -15.28 -23.45 17.66
C HIS A 573 -15.19 -23.15 16.16
N PHE A 574 -16.19 -22.48 15.60
CA PHE A 574 -16.14 -22.06 14.20
C PHE A 574 -15.06 -21.00 13.96
N VAL A 575 -14.92 -20.03 14.85
CA VAL A 575 -13.83 -19.04 14.78
C VAL A 575 -12.47 -19.75 14.72
N ASP A 576 -12.25 -20.73 15.59
CA ASP A 576 -11.00 -21.50 15.60
C ASP A 576 -10.83 -22.33 14.31
N LEU A 577 -11.89 -22.93 13.80
CA LEU A 577 -11.88 -23.66 12.53
C LEU A 577 -11.45 -22.76 11.37
N VAL A 578 -12.00 -21.54 11.27
CA VAL A 578 -11.59 -20.57 10.23
C VAL A 578 -10.09 -20.30 10.32
N TRP A 579 -9.54 -20.16 11.53
CA TRP A 579 -8.11 -19.94 11.72
C TRP A 579 -7.26 -21.13 11.26
N ILE A 580 -7.71 -22.37 11.51
CA ILE A 580 -7.03 -23.59 11.05
C ILE A 580 -6.87 -23.64 9.52
N PHE A 581 -7.79 -23.05 8.76
CA PHE A 581 -7.64 -22.91 7.30
C PHE A 581 -6.87 -21.66 6.89
N LEU A 582 -7.10 -20.54 7.57
CA LEU A 582 -6.45 -19.27 7.29
C LEU A 582 -4.93 -19.36 7.48
N PHE A 583 -4.46 -20.02 8.56
CA PHE A 583 -3.03 -20.14 8.84
C PHE A 583 -2.28 -20.84 7.70
N PRO A 584 -2.63 -22.07 7.26
CA PRO A 584 -1.95 -22.70 6.13
C PRO A 584 -2.05 -21.89 4.83
N ILE A 585 -3.23 -21.34 4.51
CA ILE A 585 -3.45 -20.61 3.26
C ILE A 585 -2.59 -19.35 3.18
N LEU A 586 -2.40 -18.63 4.29
CA LEU A 586 -1.64 -17.37 4.29
C LEU A 586 -0.16 -17.54 4.66
N TYR A 587 0.17 -18.49 5.55
CA TYR A 587 1.50 -18.65 6.13
C TYR A 587 2.32 -19.80 5.52
N LEU A 588 1.70 -20.85 4.99
CA LEU A 588 2.40 -22.05 4.53
C LEU A 588 2.36 -22.24 3.02
N MET A 589 1.26 -21.83 2.40
CA MET A 589 1.25 -21.56 0.98
C MET A 589 1.98 -20.24 0.82
#